data_AF-A0A3C0AU64-F1
#
_entry.id   AF-A0A3C0AU64-F1
#
_cell.length_a   1.000
_cell.length_b   1.000
_cell.length_c   1.000
_cell.angle_alpha   90.00
_cell.angle_beta   90.00
_cell.angle_gamma   90.00
#
_symmetry.space_group_name_H-M   'P 1'
#
loop_
_entity.id
_entity.type
_entity.pdbx_description
1 polymer ?
#
loop_
_entity_poly.entity_id
_entity_poly.type
_entity_poly.pdbx_seq_one_letter_code
_entity_poly.pdbx_strand_id
1 'polypeptide(L)' 'QAEEPVIKVPLGLPPIVFPEDNPPTAEKIALGKQLYFDKRLSRDNTISCASCHSPDKGYSNADQFATGFKGQ' A
#
# COMPACT_ATOMS: atom_id res chain seq x y z
N GLN A 1 24.28 -8.74 1.76
CA GLN A 1 23.50 -9.46 2.78
C GLN A 1 22.35 -8.53 3.09
N ALA A 2 21.16 -8.79 2.56
CA ALA A 2 20.00 -7.95 2.81
C ALA A 2 19.40 -8.41 4.15
N GLU A 3 19.43 -7.53 5.14
CA GLU A 3 18.87 -7.80 6.46
C GLU A 3 17.33 -7.84 6.34
N GLU A 4 16.71 -8.95 6.76
CA GLU A 4 15.26 -9.08 6.74
C GLU A 4 14.61 -7.98 7.61
N PRO A 5 13.63 -7.23 7.09
CA PRO A 5 12.97 -6.22 7.88
C PRO A 5 12.16 -6.88 9.00
N VAL A 6 12.62 -6.72 10.25
CA VAL A 6 11.87 -7.18 11.42
C VAL A 6 10.68 -6.24 11.64
N ILE A 7 9.51 -6.61 11.11
CA ILE A 7 8.26 -5.90 11.37
C ILE A 7 7.84 -6.20 12.82
N LYS A 8 8.07 -5.23 13.71
CA LYS A 8 7.66 -5.32 15.11
C LYS A 8 6.19 -4.93 15.25
N VAL A 9 5.35 -5.91 15.60
CA VAL A 9 3.94 -5.68 15.88
C VAL A 9 3.81 -4.99 17.25
N PRO A 10 3.12 -3.83 17.34
CA PRO A 10 2.85 -3.18 18.63
C PRO A 10 2.06 -4.07 19.59
N LEU A 11 2.25 -3.85 20.90
CA LEU A 11 1.53 -4.57 21.94
C LEU A 11 0.01 -4.37 21.81
N GLY A 12 -0.76 -5.46 21.91
CA GLY A 12 -2.22 -5.44 21.83
C GLY A 12 -2.80 -5.69 20.43
N LEU A 13 -1.95 -5.85 19.41
CA LEU A 13 -2.36 -6.26 18.07
C LEU A 13 -2.05 -7.75 17.81
N PRO A 14 -2.85 -8.44 16.97
CA PRO A 14 -2.56 -9.82 16.59
C PRO A 14 -1.28 -9.91 15.77
N PRO A 15 -0.59 -11.07 15.76
CA PRO A 15 0.57 -11.28 14.91
C PRO A 15 0.19 -11.14 13.43
N ILE A 16 1.11 -10.59 12.63
CA ILE A 16 0.92 -10.52 11.18
C ILE A 16 1.25 -11.89 10.59
N VAL A 17 0.32 -12.44 9.81
CA VAL A 17 0.51 -13.68 9.06
C VAL A 17 0.91 -13.32 7.63
N PHE A 18 2.08 -13.79 7.21
CA PHE A 18 2.55 -13.64 5.83
C PHE A 18 2.35 -14.96 5.08
N PRO A 19 1.93 -14.93 3.79
CA PRO A 19 1.93 -16.11 2.94
C PRO A 19 3.36 -16.68 2.80
N GLU A 20 3.50 -18.01 2.83
CA GLU A 20 4.81 -18.68 2.77
C GLU A 20 5.55 -18.41 1.45
N ASP A 21 4.82 -18.22 0.35
CA ASP A 21 5.34 -17.92 -0.98
C ASP A 21 5.61 -16.42 -1.20
N ASN A 22 5.22 -15.56 -0.26
CA ASN A 22 5.37 -14.11 -0.36
C ASN A 22 5.87 -13.47 0.94
N PRO A 23 7.03 -13.89 1.49
CA PRO A 23 7.60 -13.27 2.67
C PRO A 23 8.03 -11.81 2.38
N PRO A 24 7.98 -10.91 3.39
CA PRO A 24 8.42 -9.53 3.23
C PRO A 24 9.95 -9.46 3.17
N THR A 25 10.47 -8.63 2.27
CA THR A 25 11.88 -8.18 2.28
C THR A 25 11.92 -6.66 2.26
N ALA A 26 13.05 -6.05 2.64
CA ALA A 26 13.16 -4.60 2.66
C ALA A 26 12.92 -4.00 1.26
N GLU A 27 13.42 -4.68 0.23
CA GLU A 27 13.26 -4.31 -1.17
C GLU A 27 11.80 -4.44 -1.62
N LYS A 28 11.10 -5.52 -1.23
CA LYS A 28 9.67 -5.69 -1.56
C LYS A 28 8.80 -4.65 -0.87
N ILE A 29 9.10 -4.29 0.37
CA ILE A 29 8.40 -3.21 1.09
C ILE A 29 8.64 -1.88 0.39
N ALA A 30 9.89 -1.56 0.03
CA ALA A 30 10.25 -0.33 -0.67
C ALA A 30 9.58 -0.24 -2.05
N LEU A 31 9.61 -1.32 -2.83
CA LEU A 31 8.94 -1.42 -4.12
C LEU A 31 7.43 -1.26 -3.97
N GLY A 32 6.80 -1.99 -3.04
CA GLY A 32 5.37 -1.87 -2.77
C GLY A 32 4.97 -0.44 -2.41
N LYS A 33 5.77 0.23 -1.57
CA LYS A 33 5.58 1.65 -1.25
C LYS A 33 5.65 2.51 -2.50
N GLN A 34 6.65 2.33 -3.37
CA GLN A 34 6.74 3.10 -4.60
C GLN A 34 5.51 2.89 -5.50
N LEU A 35 5.11 1.64 -5.73
CA LEU A 35 3.97 1.28 -6.58
C LEU A 35 2.65 1.84 -6.03
N TYR A 36 2.48 1.88 -4.71
CA TYR A 36 1.28 2.42 -4.05
C TYR A 36 0.97 3.88 -4.45
N PHE A 37 2.00 4.69 -4.68
CA PHE A 37 1.88 6.08 -5.09
C PHE A 37 2.07 6.29 -6.60
N ASP A 38 2.34 5.23 -7.37
CA ASP A 38 2.65 5.34 -8.79
C ASP A 38 1.38 5.36 -9.63
N LYS A 39 1.06 6.53 -10.17
CA LYS A 39 -0.11 6.70 -11.04
C LYS A 39 0.01 5.95 -12.35
N ARG A 40 1.23 5.60 -12.80
CA ARG A 40 1.47 4.91 -14.08
C ARG A 40 0.88 3.52 -14.13
N LEU A 41 0.48 2.97 -12.98
CA LEU A 41 -0.26 1.71 -12.89
C LEU A 41 -1.74 1.84 -13.29
N SER A 42 -2.30 3.05 -13.31
CA SER A 42 -3.64 3.29 -13.84
C SER A 42 -3.63 3.42 -15.36
N ARG A 43 -4.76 3.09 -15.99
CA ARG A 43 -4.91 3.05 -17.44
C ARG A 43 -4.57 4.36 -18.16
N ASP A 44 -4.76 5.50 -17.52
CA ASP A 44 -4.53 6.85 -18.07
C ASP A 44 -3.54 7.68 -17.26
N ASN A 45 -2.78 7.04 -16.36
CA ASN A 45 -1.79 7.69 -15.50
C ASN A 45 -2.35 8.76 -14.53
N THR A 46 -3.65 8.72 -14.21
CA THR A 46 -4.28 9.74 -13.35
C THR A 46 -4.43 9.31 -11.88
N ILE A 47 -4.55 8.00 -11.63
CA ILE A 47 -4.91 7.44 -10.32
C ILE A 47 -3.84 6.45 -9.84
N SER A 48 -3.60 6.46 -8.53
CA SER A 48 -2.78 5.46 -7.82
C SER A 48 -3.60 4.88 -6.67
N CYS A 49 -3.07 3.88 -5.96
CA CYS A 49 -3.72 3.39 -4.74
C CYS A 49 -3.92 4.53 -3.72
N ALA A 50 -2.91 5.39 -3.58
CA ALA A 50 -2.93 6.55 -2.68
C ALA A 50 -3.95 7.64 -3.05
N SER A 51 -4.47 7.65 -4.28
CA SER A 51 -5.50 8.62 -4.70
C SER A 51 -6.79 8.44 -3.89
N CYS A 52 -7.15 7.18 -3.59
CA CYS A 52 -8.33 6.84 -2.81
C CYS A 52 -7.99 6.43 -1.36
N HIS A 53 -6.75 5.99 -1.12
CA HIS A 53 -6.26 5.57 0.18
C HIS A 53 -5.12 6.48 0.67
N SER A 54 -5.42 7.75 0.95
CA SER A 54 -4.39 8.72 1.34
C SER A 54 -3.95 8.52 2.80
N PRO A 55 -2.64 8.41 3.10
CA PRO A 55 -2.14 8.37 4.48
C PRO A 55 -2.60 9.55 5.35
N ASP A 56 -2.71 10.74 4.76
CA ASP A 56 -3.14 11.97 5.46
C ASP A 56 -4.60 11.92 5.92
N LYS A 57 -5.38 11.01 5.34
CA LYS A 57 -6.78 10.75 5.67
C LYS A 57 -6.96 9.37 6.29
N GLY A 58 -5.91 8.81 6.90
CA GLY A 58 -5.98 7.48 7.52
C GLY A 58 -6.18 6.35 6.52
N TYR A 59 -5.56 6.45 5.34
CA TYR A 59 -5.67 5.52 4.22
C TYR A 59 -7.08 5.44 3.60
N SER A 60 -7.77 6.58 3.57
CA SER A 60 -9.07 6.81 2.91
C SER A 60 -9.04 8.07 2.02
N ASN A 61 -10.15 8.40 1.36
CA ASN A 61 -10.34 9.65 0.61
C ASN A 61 -11.34 10.61 1.28
N ALA A 62 -11.99 10.22 2.38
CA ALA A 62 -13.00 10.99 3.10
C ALA A 62 -14.26 11.33 2.28
N ASP A 63 -14.51 10.61 1.18
CA ASP A 63 -15.74 10.68 0.40
C ASP A 63 -16.59 9.43 0.65
N GLN A 64 -17.89 9.49 0.37
CA GLN A 64 -18.76 8.31 0.46
C GLN A 64 -18.35 7.21 -0.52
N PHE A 65 -17.92 7.60 -1.72
CA PHE A 65 -17.39 6.72 -2.75
C PHE A 65 -16.16 7.34 -3.38
N ALA A 66 -15.20 6.51 -3.79
CA ALA A 66 -14.03 6.96 -4.52
C ALA A 66 -14.34 7.08 -6.02
N THR A 67 -13.70 8.05 -6.67
CA THR A 67 -13.79 8.24 -8.13
C THR A 67 -12.58 7.61 -8.82
N GLY A 68 -12.85 6.59 -9.63
CA GLY A 68 -11.90 5.83 -10.43
C GLY A 68 -11.68 6.39 -11.84
N PHE A 69 -11.06 5.56 -12.68
CA PHE A 69 -10.83 5.85 -14.09
C PHE A 69 -12.15 6.20 -14.81
N LYS A 70 -12.18 7.37 -15.46
CA LYS A 70 -13.36 7.92 -16.16
C LYS A 70 -14.60 8.09 -15.28
N GLY A 71 -14.43 8.36 -13.99
CA GLY A 71 -15.56 8.69 -13.11
C GLY A 71 -16.31 7.49 -12.56
N GLN A 72 -15.75 6.28 -12.69
CA GLN A 72 -16.26 5.07 -12.02
C GLN A 72 -16.27 5.21 -10.50
#